data_AF-A0A3A8PIZ7-F1
#
_entry.id   AF-A0A3A8PIZ7-F1
#
_cell.length_a   1.000
_cell.length_b   1.000
_cell.length_c   1.000
_cell.angle_alpha   90.00
_cell.angle_beta   90.00
_cell.angle_gamma   90.00
#
_symmetry.space_group_name_H-M   'P 1'
#
loop_
_entity.id
_entity.type
_entity.pdbx_description
1 polymer ?
#
loop_
_entity_poly.entity_id
_entity_poly.type
_entity_poly.pdbx_seq_one_letter_code
_entity_poly.pdbx_strand_id
1 'polypeptide(L)'
;MNTPLIALLLLAAAPPAQKAKELAAHKEWEELYLAFAAADPASYPEPQRPSVAAPLLKGCEALLSEDAVMAYSLGERAVAFQETAGGLRCLARSALKTDQRAAAEEALKKGLATFPKDGAFALELGRLQLQDKDSEGALATLQQVPAKSKEAAEARKLMQQARSQVSEEGAARREAERLEQRMNGDPGPGDTRQAKATAGGDIRPAGLSYESGMGKDGMRVRQNRRFAIRYFNSDRDFGQRAEYEGKVVSALDEAYDFTQRTLGRARERQLDVVLYTRDEFRTHLGPTYAARVAGLYHDDAIRMNDAAELTQGTKATLVHEYVHAAVDEISPRGGGALPRWFNEGLAEYIEWRYLGLDGPPRGLRDVMRGQAKQGQLPKLSDMDSQAPISMSQPEIAYGTSAMAVRELVRLGGQEKLLDFIQKAGRADSFQEALKATYEKDFAGLDQAVRAALSGR
;
A
#
# COMPACT_ATOMS: atom_id res chain seq x y z
N MET A 1 -32.61 44.06 15.67
CA MET A 1 -32.40 43.97 14.21
C MET A 1 -30.93 43.66 14.00
N ASN A 2 -30.61 42.39 13.73
CA ASN A 2 -29.23 41.94 13.53
C ASN A 2 -28.82 42.23 12.09
N THR A 3 -27.85 43.11 11.92
CA THR A 3 -27.14 43.33 10.66
C THR A 3 -26.13 42.19 10.48
N PRO A 4 -26.21 41.37 9.43
CA PRO A 4 -25.17 40.38 9.17
C PRO A 4 -23.94 41.07 8.58
N LEU A 5 -22.80 40.93 9.26
CA LEU A 5 -21.48 41.18 8.68
C LEU A 5 -21.27 40.16 7.56
N ILE A 6 -21.43 40.58 6.31
CA ILE A 6 -20.93 39.84 5.15
C ILE A 6 -19.45 40.20 5.01
N ALA A 7 -18.57 39.26 5.32
CA ALA A 7 -17.16 39.34 4.98
C ALA A 7 -17.03 39.27 3.44
N LEU A 8 -16.83 40.42 2.80
CA LEU A 8 -16.40 40.49 1.41
C LEU A 8 -14.95 39.98 1.33
N LEU A 9 -14.79 38.78 0.80
CA LEU A 9 -13.53 38.32 0.20
C LEU A 9 -13.19 39.27 -0.95
N LEU A 10 -12.31 40.23 -0.69
CA LEU A 10 -11.64 40.99 -1.74
C LEU A 10 -10.81 40.01 -2.56
N LEU A 11 -11.25 39.74 -3.80
CA LEU A 11 -10.40 39.17 -4.85
C LEU A 11 -9.24 40.16 -5.07
N ALA A 12 -8.13 39.97 -4.35
CA ALA A 12 -6.90 40.69 -4.63
C ALA A 12 -6.51 40.41 -6.08
N ALA A 13 -6.31 41.46 -6.87
CA ALA A 13 -5.87 41.33 -8.26
C ALA A 13 -4.58 40.49 -8.31
N ALA A 14 -4.50 39.55 -9.26
CA ALA A 14 -3.33 38.70 -9.41
C ALA A 14 -2.05 39.57 -9.54
N PRO A 15 -0.97 39.26 -8.80
CA PRO A 15 0.22 40.10 -8.79
C PRO A 15 0.88 40.14 -10.17
N PRO A 16 1.42 41.30 -10.61
CA PRO A 16 2.08 41.40 -11.91
C PRO A 16 3.26 40.42 -12.02
N ALA A 17 3.43 39.76 -13.17
CA ALA A 17 4.52 38.81 -13.38
C ALA A 17 5.92 39.42 -13.17
N GLN A 18 6.08 40.72 -13.42
CA GLN A 18 7.33 41.44 -13.19
C GLN A 18 7.76 41.45 -11.70
N LYS A 19 6.78 41.43 -10.77
CA LYS A 19 7.05 41.43 -9.34
C LYS A 19 7.85 40.20 -8.90
N ALA A 20 7.62 39.04 -9.54
CA ALA A 20 8.37 37.82 -9.27
C ALA A 20 9.88 38.01 -9.52
N LYS A 21 10.25 38.70 -10.61
CA LYS A 21 11.65 38.97 -10.96
C LYS A 21 12.31 39.93 -9.97
N GLU A 22 11.58 40.94 -9.51
CA GLU A 22 12.07 41.92 -8.52
C GLU A 22 12.39 41.24 -7.19
N LEU A 23 11.46 40.46 -6.64
CA LEU A 23 11.65 39.75 -5.37
C LEU A 23 12.82 38.75 -5.47
N ALA A 24 12.89 37.98 -6.56
CA ALA A 24 14.00 37.04 -6.80
C ALA A 24 15.36 37.70 -7.08
N ALA A 25 15.39 38.97 -7.50
CA ALA A 25 16.64 39.73 -7.66
C ALA A 25 17.22 40.11 -6.29
N HIS A 26 16.35 40.41 -5.32
CA HIS A 26 16.73 40.75 -3.94
C HIS A 26 16.84 39.51 -3.02
N LYS A 27 16.56 38.30 -3.54
CA LYS A 27 16.51 37.04 -2.79
C LYS A 27 15.44 37.01 -1.69
N GLU A 28 14.36 37.78 -1.88
CA GLU A 28 13.19 37.81 -1.00
C GLU A 28 12.28 36.60 -1.31
N TRP A 29 12.74 35.41 -0.92
CA TRP A 29 12.11 34.14 -1.33
C TRP A 29 10.78 33.88 -0.63
N GLU A 30 10.64 34.27 0.64
CA GLU A 30 9.40 34.13 1.40
C GLU A 30 8.32 35.07 0.84
N GLU A 31 8.68 36.33 0.57
CA GLU A 31 7.80 37.32 -0.02
C GLU A 31 7.41 36.93 -1.46
N LEU A 32 8.36 36.34 -2.21
CA LEU A 32 8.08 35.77 -3.52
C LEU A 32 7.04 34.64 -3.43
N TYR A 33 7.21 33.71 -2.48
CA TYR A 33 6.23 32.66 -2.26
C TYR A 33 4.87 33.23 -1.86
N LEU A 34 4.82 34.09 -0.83
CA LEU A 34 3.58 34.70 -0.32
C LEU A 34 2.81 35.47 -1.40
N ALA A 35 3.53 36.21 -2.26
CA ALA A 35 2.91 36.94 -3.36
C ALA A 35 2.20 35.99 -4.34
N PHE A 36 2.80 34.84 -4.66
CA PHE A 36 2.31 33.95 -5.72
C PHE A 36 1.69 32.63 -5.21
N ALA A 37 1.56 32.42 -3.91
CA ALA A 37 1.02 31.20 -3.31
C ALA A 37 -0.46 30.97 -3.70
N ALA A 38 -1.27 32.03 -3.68
CA ALA A 38 -2.69 31.99 -4.05
C ALA A 38 -2.96 32.40 -5.52
N ALA A 39 -1.91 32.71 -6.29
CA ALA A 39 -2.06 33.17 -7.66
C ALA A 39 -2.38 32.01 -8.60
N ASP A 40 -3.52 32.08 -9.30
CA ASP A 40 -3.94 31.08 -10.27
C ASP A 40 -3.16 31.23 -11.59
N PRO A 41 -2.40 30.21 -12.06
CA PRO A 41 -1.73 30.21 -13.36
C PRO A 41 -2.63 30.54 -14.55
N ALA A 42 -3.92 30.19 -14.48
CA ALA A 42 -4.89 30.48 -15.54
C ALA A 42 -5.14 31.99 -15.70
N SER A 43 -4.89 32.77 -14.65
CA SER A 43 -5.00 34.23 -14.67
C SER A 43 -3.85 34.93 -15.42
N TYR A 44 -2.82 34.19 -15.84
CA TYR A 44 -1.66 34.71 -16.55
C TYR A 44 -1.65 34.21 -18.01
N PRO A 45 -1.42 35.10 -19.00
CA PRO A 45 -1.17 34.70 -20.38
C PRO A 45 -0.01 33.71 -20.45
N GLU A 46 -0.13 32.69 -21.29
CA GLU A 46 0.88 31.64 -21.44
C GLU A 46 2.31 32.18 -21.67
N PRO A 47 2.55 33.23 -22.49
CA PRO A 47 3.88 33.81 -22.67
C PRO A 47 4.44 34.51 -21.42
N GLN A 48 3.59 34.86 -20.45
CA GLN A 48 3.99 35.54 -19.20
C GLN A 48 4.29 34.57 -18.06
N ARG A 49 3.73 33.35 -18.08
CA ARG A 49 3.95 32.34 -17.04
C ARG A 49 5.44 32.03 -16.77
N PRO A 50 6.34 31.97 -17.78
CA PRO A 50 7.77 31.79 -17.53
C PRO A 50 8.39 32.91 -16.69
N SER A 51 7.87 34.14 -16.78
CA SER A 51 8.36 35.28 -15.98
C SER A 51 8.03 35.16 -14.49
N VAL A 52 7.08 34.29 -14.12
CA VAL A 52 6.77 33.93 -12.72
C VAL A 52 7.45 32.61 -12.33
N ALA A 53 7.37 31.60 -13.19
CA ALA A 53 7.93 30.27 -12.92
C ALA A 53 9.45 30.28 -12.74
N ALA A 54 10.20 31.03 -13.57
CA ALA A 54 11.66 31.04 -13.49
C ALA A 54 12.21 31.65 -12.18
N PRO A 55 11.69 32.79 -11.68
CA PRO A 55 12.00 33.29 -10.34
C PRO A 55 11.71 32.30 -9.20
N LEU A 56 10.54 31.64 -9.23
CA LEU A 56 10.15 30.64 -8.23
C LEU A 56 11.09 29.43 -8.25
N LEU A 57 11.44 28.92 -9.44
CA LEU A 57 12.44 27.87 -9.60
C LEU A 57 13.80 28.28 -9.03
N LYS A 58 14.26 29.51 -9.32
CA LYS A 58 15.52 30.03 -8.78
C LYS A 58 15.52 30.03 -7.24
N GLY A 59 14.39 30.40 -6.63
CA GLY A 59 14.22 30.32 -5.18
C GLY A 59 14.24 28.88 -4.65
N CYS A 60 13.54 27.96 -5.32
CA CYS A 60 13.58 26.53 -5.00
C CYS A 60 15.01 25.99 -5.01
N GLU A 61 15.78 26.28 -6.07
CA GLU A 61 17.16 25.83 -6.19
C GLU A 61 18.08 26.46 -5.14
N ALA A 62 17.88 27.74 -4.81
CA ALA A 62 18.68 28.46 -3.82
C ALA A 62 18.45 27.94 -2.40
N LEU A 63 17.21 27.60 -2.04
CA LEU A 63 16.85 27.16 -0.69
C LEU A 63 16.97 25.65 -0.49
N LEU A 64 17.19 24.86 -1.54
CA LEU A 64 17.17 23.39 -1.46
C LEU A 64 18.03 22.78 -0.35
N SER A 65 19.17 23.40 0.00
CA SER A 65 20.05 22.93 1.08
C SER A 65 19.79 23.57 2.44
N GLU A 66 19.24 24.78 2.46
CA GLU A 66 19.11 25.61 3.67
C GLU A 66 17.70 25.52 4.27
N ASP A 67 16.67 25.50 3.42
CA ASP A 67 15.27 25.36 3.79
C ASP A 67 14.53 24.53 2.72
N ALA A 68 14.53 23.21 2.92
CA ALA A 68 13.90 22.28 1.99
C ALA A 68 12.37 22.43 1.93
N VAL A 69 11.73 22.91 3.01
CA VAL A 69 10.28 23.11 3.08
C VAL A 69 9.88 24.28 2.20
N MET A 70 10.54 25.43 2.36
CA MET A 70 10.30 26.59 1.49
C MET A 70 10.68 26.28 0.04
N ALA A 71 11.78 25.54 -0.18
CA ALA A 71 12.15 25.09 -1.52
C ALA A 71 11.06 24.23 -2.17
N TYR A 72 10.43 23.32 -1.40
CA TYR A 72 9.30 22.51 -1.88
C TYR A 72 8.13 23.39 -2.32
N SER A 73 7.70 24.32 -1.46
CA SER A 73 6.57 25.22 -1.77
C SER A 73 6.83 26.12 -2.99
N LEU A 74 8.06 26.63 -3.15
CA LEU A 74 8.47 27.39 -4.34
C LEU A 74 8.51 26.50 -5.59
N GLY A 75 8.99 25.27 -5.47
CA GLY A 75 9.04 24.28 -6.55
C GLY A 75 7.66 23.90 -7.07
N GLU A 76 6.70 23.63 -6.17
CA GLU A 76 5.30 23.34 -6.52
C GLU A 76 4.69 24.49 -7.31
N ARG A 77 4.87 25.73 -6.82
CA ARG A 77 4.36 26.90 -7.53
C ARG A 77 5.04 27.11 -8.86
N ALA A 78 6.35 26.93 -8.96
CA ALA A 78 7.08 27.03 -10.22
C ALA A 78 6.50 26.08 -11.28
N VAL A 79 6.31 24.80 -10.93
CA VAL A 79 5.75 23.76 -11.81
C VAL A 79 4.31 24.09 -12.21
N ALA A 80 3.50 24.58 -11.28
CA ALA A 80 2.11 24.94 -11.57
C ALA A 80 1.99 26.16 -12.51
N PHE A 81 2.93 27.10 -12.48
CA PHE A 81 2.99 28.17 -13.49
C PHE A 81 3.54 27.67 -14.83
N GLN A 82 4.60 26.86 -14.80
CA GLN A 82 5.16 26.26 -15.99
C GLN A 82 5.91 24.97 -15.68
N GLU A 83 5.49 23.89 -16.32
CA GLU A 83 6.17 22.60 -16.23
C GLU A 83 7.49 22.67 -17.01
N THR A 84 8.59 22.81 -16.27
CA THR A 84 9.94 22.79 -16.83
C THR A 84 10.74 21.64 -16.23
N ALA A 85 11.75 21.15 -16.95
CA ALA A 85 12.63 20.11 -16.43
C ALA A 85 13.34 20.53 -15.13
N GLY A 86 13.74 21.81 -15.02
CA GLY A 86 14.30 22.37 -13.79
C GLY A 86 13.29 22.39 -12.63
N GLY A 87 12.06 22.85 -12.90
CA GLY A 87 10.94 22.86 -11.94
C GLY A 87 10.68 21.49 -11.33
N LEU A 88 10.44 20.48 -12.18
CA LEU A 88 10.12 19.13 -11.73
C LEU A 88 11.29 18.48 -10.97
N ARG A 89 12.55 18.72 -11.38
CA ARG A 89 13.71 18.23 -10.62
C ARG A 89 13.84 18.90 -9.26
N CYS A 90 13.68 20.21 -9.20
CA CYS A 90 13.80 20.93 -7.94
C CYS A 90 12.70 20.47 -6.96
N LEU A 91 11.46 20.36 -7.45
CA LEU A 91 10.33 19.82 -6.70
C LEU A 91 10.60 18.40 -6.20
N ALA A 92 11.09 17.50 -7.06
CA ALA A 92 11.41 16.14 -6.64
C ALA A 92 12.48 16.10 -5.55
N ARG A 93 13.54 16.91 -5.66
CA ARG A 93 14.65 16.93 -4.70
C ARG A 93 14.26 17.54 -3.36
N SER A 94 13.50 18.63 -3.37
CA SER A 94 13.00 19.25 -2.15
C SER A 94 12.01 18.31 -1.46
N ALA A 95 11.13 17.65 -2.22
CA ALA A 95 10.22 16.64 -1.70
C ALA A 95 10.98 15.52 -0.97
N LEU A 96 12.02 14.95 -1.57
CA LEU A 96 12.86 13.93 -0.93
C LEU A 96 13.55 14.42 0.35
N LYS A 97 13.98 15.68 0.38
CA LYS A 97 14.61 16.28 1.58
C LYS A 97 13.62 16.54 2.71
N THR A 98 12.34 16.71 2.38
CA THR A 98 11.24 16.86 3.34
C THR A 98 10.51 15.55 3.62
N ASP A 99 11.08 14.41 3.24
CA ASP A 99 10.49 13.07 3.36
C ASP A 99 9.13 12.88 2.66
N GLN A 100 8.81 13.75 1.69
CA GLN A 100 7.60 13.69 0.86
C GLN A 100 7.82 12.77 -0.35
N ARG A 101 8.02 11.48 -0.08
CA ARG A 101 8.47 10.50 -1.07
C ARG A 101 7.50 10.33 -2.25
N ALA A 102 6.19 10.29 -2.00
CA ALA A 102 5.18 10.16 -3.05
C ALA A 102 5.16 11.35 -4.02
N ALA A 103 5.27 12.58 -3.49
CA ALA A 103 5.35 13.79 -4.30
C ALA A 103 6.63 13.81 -5.15
N ALA A 104 7.74 13.33 -4.61
CA ALA A 104 8.97 13.16 -5.36
C ALA A 104 8.80 12.18 -6.53
N GLU A 105 8.21 11.01 -6.28
CA GLU A 105 7.96 10.01 -7.30
C GLU A 105 7.05 10.52 -8.42
N GLU A 106 5.96 11.23 -8.06
CA GLU A 106 5.05 11.84 -9.02
C GLU A 106 5.76 12.87 -9.92
N ALA A 107 6.53 13.77 -9.32
CA ALA A 107 7.30 14.77 -10.05
C ALA A 107 8.34 14.13 -11.00
N LEU A 108 9.00 13.06 -10.56
CA LEU A 108 9.97 12.33 -11.37
C LEU A 108 9.31 11.56 -12.54
N LYS A 109 8.18 10.88 -12.29
CA LYS A 109 7.40 10.20 -13.35
C LYS A 109 6.89 11.18 -14.39
N LYS A 110 6.36 12.33 -13.95
CA LYS A 110 5.91 13.40 -14.82
C LYS A 110 7.07 13.99 -15.63
N GLY A 111 8.22 14.21 -15.00
CA GLY A 111 9.44 14.67 -15.67
C GLY A 111 9.94 13.70 -16.72
N LEU A 112 9.91 12.40 -16.43
CA LEU A 112 10.30 11.34 -17.37
C LEU A 112 9.38 11.28 -18.59
N ALA A 113 8.06 11.45 -18.39
CA ALA A 113 7.08 11.49 -19.47
C ALA A 113 7.23 12.74 -20.37
N THR A 114 7.43 13.91 -19.76
CA THR A 114 7.48 15.19 -20.49
C THR A 114 8.86 15.49 -21.08
N PHE A 115 9.93 15.05 -20.42
CA PHE A 115 11.33 15.32 -20.80
C PHE A 115 12.17 14.04 -20.92
N PRO A 116 11.82 13.09 -21.81
CA PRO A 116 12.46 11.76 -21.88
C PRO A 116 13.95 11.78 -22.28
N LYS A 117 14.45 12.90 -22.81
CA LYS A 117 15.88 13.06 -23.14
C LYS A 117 16.72 13.50 -21.94
N ASP A 118 16.09 13.91 -20.85
CA ASP A 118 16.76 14.30 -19.61
C ASP A 118 16.93 13.06 -18.72
N GLY A 119 18.14 12.48 -18.75
CA GLY A 119 18.44 11.24 -18.04
C GLY A 119 18.34 11.34 -16.52
N ALA A 120 18.29 12.56 -15.95
CA ALA A 120 18.23 12.77 -14.52
C ALA A 120 16.92 12.22 -13.91
N PHE A 121 15.79 12.31 -14.62
CA PHE A 121 14.50 11.83 -14.10
C PHE A 121 14.49 10.30 -13.93
N ALA A 122 14.86 9.56 -14.98
CA ALA A 122 14.96 8.11 -14.91
C ALA A 122 16.03 7.65 -13.90
N LEU A 123 17.15 8.37 -13.79
CA LEU A 123 18.18 8.04 -12.81
C LEU A 123 17.71 8.24 -11.37
N GLU A 124 17.11 9.39 -11.05
CA GLU A 124 16.61 9.70 -9.71
C GLU A 124 15.43 8.81 -9.32
N LEU A 125 14.49 8.53 -10.24
CA LEU A 125 13.39 7.59 -10.00
C LEU A 125 13.91 6.16 -9.77
N GLY A 126 14.86 5.71 -10.59
CA GLY A 126 15.48 4.41 -10.40
C GLY A 126 16.26 4.27 -9.08
N ARG A 127 16.91 5.34 -8.61
CA ARG A 127 17.52 5.37 -7.26
C ARG A 127 16.45 5.29 -6.17
N LEU A 128 15.34 6.00 -6.33
CA LEU A 128 14.23 5.96 -5.39
C LEU A 128 13.67 4.55 -5.27
N GLN A 129 13.39 3.90 -6.41
CA GLN A 129 12.92 2.52 -6.47
C GLN A 129 13.92 1.52 -5.85
N LEU A 130 15.23 1.70 -6.08
CA LEU A 130 16.26 0.88 -5.44
C LEU A 130 16.32 1.05 -3.92
N GLN A 131 16.11 2.27 -3.42
CA GLN A 131 15.94 2.51 -1.99
C GLN A 131 14.68 1.82 -1.47
N ASP A 132 13.62 1.80 -2.28
CA ASP A 132 12.36 1.09 -1.98
C ASP A 132 12.44 -0.43 -2.14
N LYS A 133 13.60 -0.97 -2.54
CA LYS A 133 13.79 -2.38 -2.88
C LYS A 133 12.89 -2.87 -4.03
N ASP A 134 12.33 -1.94 -4.81
CA ASP A 134 11.72 -2.23 -6.10
C ASP A 134 12.82 -2.41 -7.15
N SER A 135 13.57 -3.50 -7.02
CA SER A 135 14.73 -3.80 -7.86
C SER A 135 14.33 -4.03 -9.33
N GLU A 136 13.13 -4.56 -9.56
CA GLU A 136 12.58 -4.81 -10.89
C GLU A 136 12.07 -3.53 -11.56
N GLY A 137 11.28 -2.72 -10.85
CA GLY A 137 10.85 -1.42 -11.35
C GLY A 137 12.02 -0.47 -11.56
N ALA A 138 13.02 -0.48 -10.66
CA ALA A 138 14.25 0.25 -10.86
C ALA A 138 14.98 -0.16 -12.14
N LEU A 139 15.04 -1.46 -12.46
CA LEU A 139 15.62 -1.95 -13.70
C LEU A 139 14.91 -1.40 -14.94
N ALA A 140 13.57 -1.44 -14.93
CA ALA A 140 12.76 -0.93 -16.04
C ALA A 140 12.91 0.59 -16.21
N THR A 141 12.96 1.34 -15.12
CA THR A 141 13.13 2.79 -15.14
C THR A 141 14.54 3.19 -15.56
N LEU A 142 15.58 2.58 -15.00
CA LEU A 142 16.98 2.92 -15.31
C LEU A 142 17.37 2.62 -16.76
N GLN A 143 16.68 1.67 -17.42
CA GLN A 143 16.85 1.41 -18.86
C GLN A 143 16.41 2.59 -19.73
N GLN A 144 15.55 3.48 -19.22
CA GLN A 144 15.08 4.66 -19.94
C GLN A 144 16.11 5.81 -19.90
N VAL A 145 17.21 5.69 -19.13
CA VAL A 145 18.29 6.68 -19.12
C VAL A 145 19.00 6.69 -20.49
N PRO A 146 19.08 7.84 -21.19
CA PRO A 146 19.70 7.90 -22.51
C PRO A 146 21.17 7.49 -22.49
N ALA A 147 21.58 6.59 -23.39
CA ALA A 147 22.90 5.97 -23.38
C ALA A 147 24.10 6.94 -23.55
N LYS A 148 23.86 8.13 -24.10
CA LYS A 148 24.87 9.20 -24.30
C LYS A 148 24.77 10.33 -23.28
N SER A 149 23.90 10.21 -22.27
CA SER A 149 23.77 11.18 -21.19
C SER A 149 24.91 11.07 -20.17
N LYS A 150 25.09 12.11 -19.35
CA LYS A 150 26.07 12.09 -18.25
C LYS A 150 25.66 11.10 -17.14
N GLU A 151 24.37 10.81 -17.04
CA GLU A 151 23.76 9.87 -16.09
C GLU A 151 23.98 8.40 -16.46
N ALA A 152 24.35 8.10 -17.72
CA ALA A 152 24.39 6.75 -18.25
C ALA A 152 25.37 5.81 -17.51
N ALA A 153 26.51 6.33 -17.05
CA ALA A 153 27.50 5.52 -16.32
C ALA A 153 26.96 5.07 -14.96
N GLU A 154 26.29 5.98 -14.25
CA GLU A 154 25.72 5.68 -12.94
C GLU A 154 24.48 4.78 -13.05
N ALA A 155 23.62 5.02 -14.05
CA ALA A 155 22.48 4.17 -14.32
C ALA A 155 22.91 2.71 -14.56
N ARG A 156 24.02 2.48 -15.28
CA ARG A 156 24.57 1.12 -15.48
C ARG A 156 25.00 0.47 -14.18
N LYS A 157 25.65 1.20 -13.27
CA LYS A 157 26.05 0.69 -11.96
C LYS A 157 24.83 0.31 -11.12
N LEU A 158 23.81 1.16 -11.10
CA LEU A 158 22.56 0.91 -10.38
C LEU A 158 21.77 -0.26 -10.99
N MET A 159 21.74 -0.39 -12.31
CA MET A 159 21.13 -1.56 -12.97
C MET A 159 21.87 -2.86 -12.63
N GLN A 160 23.20 -2.84 -12.50
CA GLN A 160 23.95 -4.02 -12.07
C GLN A 160 23.59 -4.41 -10.63
N GLN A 161 23.50 -3.43 -9.73
CA GLN A 161 23.04 -3.63 -8.36
C GLN A 161 21.60 -4.15 -8.30
N ALA A 162 20.68 -3.57 -9.08
CA ALA A 162 19.30 -4.01 -9.17
C ALA A 162 19.22 -5.48 -9.64
N ARG A 163 20.01 -5.88 -10.63
CA ARG A 163 20.07 -7.27 -11.12
C ARG A 163 20.57 -8.25 -10.06
N SER A 164 21.58 -7.87 -9.27
CA SER A 164 22.05 -8.72 -8.18
C SER A 164 20.98 -8.84 -7.09
N GLN A 165 20.29 -7.74 -6.75
CA GLN A 165 19.21 -7.73 -5.76
C GLN A 165 18.01 -8.57 -6.21
N VAL A 166 17.58 -8.48 -7.47
CA VAL A 166 16.53 -9.37 -8.03
C VAL A 166 16.93 -10.85 -7.93
N SER A 167 18.20 -11.18 -8.17
CA SER A 167 18.70 -12.56 -8.06
C SER A 167 18.73 -13.07 -6.62
N GLU A 168 19.20 -12.24 -5.68
CA GLU A 168 19.20 -12.51 -4.25
C GLU A 168 17.77 -12.59 -3.70
N GLU A 169 16.86 -11.76 -4.20
CA GLU A 169 15.43 -11.81 -3.89
C GLU A 169 14.84 -13.15 -4.34
N GLY A 170 15.10 -13.59 -5.57
CA GLY A 170 14.67 -14.92 -6.02
C GLY A 170 15.15 -16.06 -5.11
N ALA A 171 16.35 -15.95 -4.55
CA ALA A 171 16.88 -16.91 -3.57
C ALA A 171 16.20 -16.81 -2.21
N ALA A 172 16.01 -15.61 -1.70
CA ALA A 172 15.38 -15.36 -0.41
C ALA A 172 13.86 -15.67 -0.42
N ARG A 173 13.23 -15.73 -1.60
CA ARG A 173 11.83 -16.15 -1.79
C ARG A 173 11.64 -17.64 -1.51
N ARG A 174 12.59 -18.44 -1.98
CA ARG A 174 12.65 -19.88 -1.68
C ARG A 174 12.93 -20.15 -0.20
N GLU A 175 13.55 -19.20 0.51
CA GLU A 175 13.81 -19.32 1.95
C GLU A 175 12.59 -18.92 2.80
N ALA A 176 11.86 -17.86 2.42
CA ALA A 176 10.59 -17.49 3.05
C ALA A 176 9.55 -18.62 2.93
N GLU A 177 9.46 -19.26 1.77
CA GLU A 177 8.63 -20.47 1.57
C GLU A 177 9.02 -21.61 2.52
N ARG A 178 10.32 -21.83 2.78
CA ARG A 178 10.80 -22.81 3.76
C ARG A 178 10.52 -22.41 5.21
N LEU A 179 10.36 -21.12 5.50
CA LEU A 179 10.00 -20.62 6.82
C LEU A 179 8.50 -20.78 7.05
N GLU A 180 7.69 -20.42 6.05
CA GLU A 180 6.23 -20.60 6.05
C GLU A 180 5.86 -22.10 6.20
N GLN A 181 6.58 -23.00 5.52
CA GLN A 181 6.41 -24.46 5.69
C GLN A 181 6.79 -24.95 7.09
N ARG A 182 7.75 -24.30 7.77
CA ARG A 182 8.14 -24.64 9.15
C ARG A 182 7.17 -24.06 10.18
N MET A 183 6.58 -22.90 9.92
CA MET A 183 5.58 -22.28 10.79
C MET A 183 4.23 -23.00 10.70
N ASN A 184 3.88 -23.52 9.52
CA ASN A 184 2.64 -24.26 9.28
C ASN A 184 2.79 -25.79 9.45
N GLY A 185 3.95 -26.26 9.89
CA GLY A 185 4.33 -27.68 9.89
C GLY A 185 5.04 -28.14 11.16
N ASP A 186 4.54 -27.80 12.35
CA ASP A 186 4.75 -28.59 13.58
C ASP A 186 3.83 -28.11 14.73
N PRO A 187 2.82 -28.87 15.19
CA PRO A 187 2.26 -28.70 16.52
C PRO A 187 3.19 -29.41 17.51
N GLY A 188 4.33 -28.80 17.80
CA GLY A 188 5.23 -29.25 18.87
C GLY A 188 4.60 -29.07 20.26
N PRO A 189 4.79 -30.00 21.21
CA PRO A 189 4.14 -29.93 22.52
C PRO A 189 4.85 -28.94 23.46
N GLY A 190 4.10 -27.96 23.97
CA GLY A 190 4.52 -27.05 25.05
C GLY A 190 4.66 -25.60 24.55
N ASP A 191 4.13 -24.56 25.20
CA ASP A 191 3.83 -24.34 26.61
C ASP A 191 2.60 -23.41 26.66
N THR A 192 1.40 -23.97 26.76
CA THR A 192 0.19 -23.18 27.06
C THR A 192 0.27 -22.70 28.51
N ARG A 193 1.09 -21.68 28.74
CA ARG A 193 0.88 -20.81 29.89
C ARG A 193 -0.42 -20.08 29.67
N GLN A 194 -1.50 -20.69 30.18
CA GLN A 194 -2.73 -20.00 30.50
C GLN A 194 -2.35 -18.69 31.20
N ALA A 195 -2.59 -17.57 30.51
CA ALA A 195 -2.57 -16.27 31.12
C ALA A 195 -3.66 -16.30 32.19
N LYS A 196 -3.22 -16.50 33.44
CA LYS A 196 -4.05 -16.42 34.63
C LYS A 196 -4.67 -15.03 34.62
N ALA A 197 -5.98 -14.96 34.46
CA ALA A 197 -6.73 -13.73 34.61
C ALA A 197 -6.38 -13.10 35.96
N THR A 198 -5.70 -11.96 35.94
CA THR A 198 -5.56 -11.12 37.13
C THR A 198 -6.93 -10.54 37.40
N ALA A 199 -7.65 -11.18 38.32
CA ALA A 199 -8.84 -10.62 38.94
C ALA A 199 -8.46 -9.34 39.68
N GLY A 200 -9.12 -8.22 39.32
CA GLY A 200 -9.00 -6.95 40.04
C GLY A 200 -8.91 -5.75 39.10
N GLY A 201 -10.06 -5.30 38.61
CA GLY A 201 -10.20 -4.04 37.87
C GLY A 201 -11.65 -3.88 37.44
N ASP A 202 -12.31 -2.82 37.93
CA ASP A 202 -13.75 -2.57 37.78
C ASP A 202 -14.27 -2.78 36.36
N ILE A 203 -15.34 -3.58 36.25
CA ILE A 203 -16.05 -3.82 35.00
C ILE A 203 -16.77 -2.53 34.59
N ARG A 204 -16.07 -1.68 33.85
CA ARG A 204 -16.71 -0.62 33.05
C ARG A 204 -17.34 -1.30 31.83
N PRO A 205 -18.56 -0.93 31.42
CA PRO A 205 -19.16 -1.48 30.21
C PRO A 205 -18.23 -1.21 29.01
N ALA A 206 -17.77 -2.27 28.36
CA ALA A 206 -16.84 -2.20 27.24
C ALA A 206 -17.49 -1.50 26.04
N GLY A 207 -17.33 -0.18 25.99
CA GLY A 207 -17.77 0.64 24.86
C GLY A 207 -16.84 0.48 23.65
N LEU A 208 -17.28 0.98 22.50
CA LEU A 208 -16.44 1.15 21.31
C LEU A 208 -15.44 2.32 21.46
N SER A 209 -15.49 3.04 22.58
CA SER A 209 -14.53 4.07 22.95
C SER A 209 -13.14 3.47 23.11
N TYR A 210 -12.15 4.07 22.46
CA TYR A 210 -10.76 3.66 22.59
C TYR A 210 -10.12 4.21 23.86
N GLU A 211 -9.37 3.36 24.55
CA GLU A 211 -8.49 3.72 25.65
C GLU A 211 -7.03 3.70 25.18
N SER A 212 -6.22 4.69 25.58
CA SER A 212 -4.81 4.81 25.20
C SER A 212 -3.88 4.61 26.40
N GLY A 213 -2.75 3.95 26.17
CA GLY A 213 -1.72 3.68 27.18
C GLY A 213 -0.34 3.42 26.55
N MET A 214 0.60 3.00 27.39
CA MET A 214 1.91 2.47 26.95
C MET A 214 2.09 1.04 27.44
N GLY A 215 2.53 0.17 26.54
CA GLY A 215 2.88 -1.22 26.82
C GLY A 215 4.21 -1.35 27.55
N LYS A 216 4.45 -2.53 28.11
CA LYS A 216 5.71 -2.86 28.81
C LYS A 216 6.93 -2.91 27.88
N ASP A 217 6.67 -3.04 26.59
CA ASP A 217 7.63 -3.01 25.47
C ASP A 217 7.94 -1.59 24.99
N GLY A 218 7.34 -0.56 25.59
CA GLY A 218 7.52 0.83 25.19
C GLY A 218 6.67 1.26 23.99
N MET A 219 5.86 0.36 23.42
CA MET A 219 4.92 0.71 22.35
C MET A 219 3.69 1.40 22.92
N ARG A 220 3.10 2.31 22.14
CA ARG A 220 1.78 2.87 22.49
C ARG A 220 0.70 1.84 22.19
N VAL A 221 -0.25 1.73 23.11
CA VAL A 221 -1.40 0.84 22.98
C VAL A 221 -2.66 1.68 22.91
N ARG A 222 -3.52 1.39 21.93
CA ARG A 222 -4.85 1.98 21.82
C ARG A 222 -5.86 0.85 21.58
N GLN A 223 -6.85 0.68 22.45
CA GLN A 223 -7.72 -0.49 22.40
C GLN A 223 -9.19 -0.18 22.64
N ASN A 224 -10.06 -0.98 22.03
CA ASN A 224 -11.49 -1.07 22.32
C ASN A 224 -11.92 -2.55 22.32
N ARG A 225 -13.22 -2.85 22.38
CA ARG A 225 -13.73 -4.23 22.36
C ARG A 225 -13.28 -5.06 21.15
N ARG A 226 -13.03 -4.44 19.99
CA ARG A 226 -12.72 -5.11 18.71
C ARG A 226 -11.23 -5.17 18.41
N PHE A 227 -10.47 -4.14 18.78
CA PHE A 227 -9.08 -4.00 18.39
C PHE A 227 -8.19 -3.62 19.56
N ALA A 228 -6.97 -4.15 19.57
CA ALA A 228 -5.87 -3.68 20.41
C ALA A 228 -4.70 -3.28 19.49
N ILE A 229 -4.57 -1.98 19.27
CA ILE A 229 -3.62 -1.37 18.33
C ILE A 229 -2.33 -1.07 19.07
N ARG A 230 -1.20 -1.50 18.52
CA ARG A 230 0.15 -1.27 19.03
C ARG A 230 1.01 -0.60 17.97
N TYR A 231 1.70 0.48 18.32
CA TYR A 231 2.57 1.17 17.37
C TYR A 231 3.67 1.97 18.09
N PHE A 232 4.78 2.23 17.38
CA PHE A 232 5.89 3.03 17.90
C PHE A 232 5.61 4.53 17.78
N ASN A 233 6.08 5.31 18.76
CA ASN A 233 5.77 6.74 18.85
C ASN A 233 6.53 7.61 17.82
N SER A 234 7.61 7.08 17.21
CA SER A 234 8.40 7.64 16.09
C SER A 234 8.50 9.17 16.07
N ASP A 235 8.87 9.79 17.20
CA ASP A 235 9.00 11.25 17.41
C ASP A 235 7.80 12.12 17.01
N ARG A 236 6.59 11.55 16.84
CA ARG A 236 5.37 12.31 16.55
C ARG A 236 5.01 13.24 17.70
N ASP A 237 4.64 14.48 17.37
CA ASP A 237 4.00 15.36 18.33
C ASP A 237 2.59 14.87 18.69
N PHE A 238 1.96 15.52 19.67
CA PHE A 238 0.63 15.14 20.13
C PHE A 238 -0.43 15.18 19.01
N GLY A 239 -0.41 16.21 18.16
CA GLY A 239 -1.38 16.41 17.09
C GLY A 239 -1.23 15.39 15.97
N GLN A 240 0.00 15.22 15.47
CA GLN A 240 0.33 14.21 14.46
C GLN A 240 -0.01 12.79 14.92
N ARG A 241 0.23 12.49 16.20
CA ARG A 241 -0.14 11.20 16.78
C ARG A 241 -1.66 11.03 16.82
N ALA A 242 -2.40 12.02 17.33
CA ALA A 242 -3.85 11.93 17.43
C ALA A 242 -4.50 11.77 16.04
N GLU A 243 -3.99 12.47 15.04
CA GLU A 243 -4.43 12.34 13.64
C GLU A 243 -4.17 10.94 13.10
N TYR A 244 -2.95 10.41 13.29
CA TYR A 244 -2.59 9.06 12.85
C TYR A 244 -3.44 7.99 13.53
N GLU A 245 -3.58 8.05 14.85
CA GLU A 245 -4.44 7.14 15.61
C GLU A 245 -5.90 7.19 15.10
N GLY A 246 -6.42 8.39 14.80
CA GLY A 246 -7.74 8.56 14.21
C GLY A 246 -7.88 7.88 12.85
N LYS A 247 -6.87 8.03 11.97
CA LYS A 247 -6.82 7.36 10.66
C LYS A 247 -6.76 5.83 10.81
N VAL A 248 -6.00 5.30 11.76
CA VAL A 248 -5.89 3.85 12.02
C VAL A 248 -7.21 3.28 12.48
N VAL A 249 -7.83 3.92 13.47
CA VAL A 249 -9.13 3.50 13.96
C VAL A 249 -10.15 3.48 12.82
N SER A 250 -10.19 4.55 12.02
CA SER A 250 -11.09 4.63 10.87
C SER A 250 -10.83 3.51 9.86
N ALA A 251 -9.57 3.16 9.59
CA ALA A 251 -9.21 2.09 8.65
C ALA A 251 -9.60 0.70 9.16
N LEU A 252 -9.45 0.44 10.47
CA LEU A 252 -9.85 -0.82 11.09
C LEU A 252 -11.37 -1.00 11.14
N ASP A 253 -12.10 0.06 11.49
CA ASP A 253 -13.57 0.05 11.44
C ASP A 253 -14.07 -0.14 10.00
N GLU A 254 -13.42 0.51 9.03
CA GLU A 254 -13.69 0.33 7.60
C GLU A 254 -13.44 -1.13 7.14
N ALA A 255 -12.34 -1.75 7.57
CA ALA A 255 -12.04 -3.15 7.27
C ALA A 255 -13.06 -4.12 7.88
N TYR A 256 -13.45 -3.88 9.13
CA TYR A 256 -14.51 -4.62 9.80
C TYR A 256 -15.83 -4.52 9.04
N ASP A 257 -16.30 -3.29 8.77
CA ASP A 257 -17.60 -3.04 8.15
C ASP A 257 -17.63 -3.53 6.69
N PHE A 258 -16.52 -3.39 5.97
CA PHE A 258 -16.40 -3.87 4.59
C PHE A 258 -16.43 -5.40 4.53
N THR A 259 -15.70 -6.07 5.40
CA THR A 259 -15.69 -7.54 5.49
C THR A 259 -17.04 -8.06 5.94
N GLN A 260 -17.68 -7.45 6.94
CA GLN A 260 -19.03 -7.83 7.36
C GLN A 260 -20.03 -7.71 6.21
N ARG A 261 -20.01 -6.59 5.46
CA ARG A 261 -20.90 -6.39 4.31
C ARG A 261 -20.64 -7.38 3.19
N THR A 262 -19.38 -7.72 2.90
CA THR A 262 -18.98 -8.53 1.74
C THR A 262 -19.02 -10.03 2.01
N LEU A 263 -18.65 -10.46 3.21
CA LEU A 263 -18.60 -11.88 3.61
C LEU A 263 -19.81 -12.31 4.46
N GLY A 264 -20.49 -11.36 5.10
CA GLY A 264 -21.70 -11.59 5.91
C GLY A 264 -21.40 -11.83 7.39
N ARG A 265 -20.12 -12.05 7.70
CA ARG A 265 -19.59 -12.14 9.05
C ARG A 265 -18.25 -11.44 9.14
N ALA A 266 -18.02 -10.81 10.28
CA ALA A 266 -16.74 -10.29 10.69
C ALA A 266 -16.28 -11.03 11.94
N ARG A 267 -15.03 -10.76 12.35
CA ARG A 267 -14.47 -11.25 13.60
C ARG A 267 -15.10 -10.52 14.79
N GLU A 268 -15.51 -11.26 15.81
CA GLU A 268 -16.08 -10.71 17.05
C GLU A 268 -15.09 -10.69 18.21
N ARG A 269 -14.10 -11.61 18.22
CA ARG A 269 -13.03 -11.59 19.23
C ARG A 269 -12.10 -10.40 18.97
N GLN A 270 -11.63 -9.78 20.04
CA GLN A 270 -10.64 -8.71 19.97
C GLN A 270 -9.43 -9.17 19.14
N LEU A 271 -8.96 -8.31 18.25
CA LEU A 271 -7.84 -8.57 17.34
C LEU A 271 -6.67 -7.63 17.68
N ASP A 272 -5.49 -8.21 17.86
CA ASP A 272 -4.25 -7.46 18.00
C ASP A 272 -3.80 -6.92 16.64
N VAL A 273 -3.44 -5.64 16.58
CA VAL A 273 -2.94 -4.98 15.37
C VAL A 273 -1.67 -4.24 15.71
N VAL A 274 -0.55 -4.67 15.14
CA VAL A 274 0.77 -4.04 15.36
C VAL A 274 1.18 -3.31 14.10
N LEU A 275 1.41 -2.00 14.21
CA LEU A 275 1.80 -1.13 13.11
C LEU A 275 3.27 -0.80 13.24
N TYR A 276 4.06 -1.28 12.30
CA TYR A 276 5.49 -1.05 12.24
C TYR A 276 5.80 0.00 11.18
N THR A 277 6.79 0.84 11.45
CA THR A 277 7.59 1.43 10.37
C THR A 277 8.32 0.31 9.60
N ARG A 278 8.75 0.60 8.38
CA ARG A 278 9.50 -0.38 7.58
C ARG A 278 10.78 -0.87 8.28
N ASP A 279 11.47 0.01 9.02
CA ASP A 279 12.68 -0.35 9.76
C ASP A 279 12.41 -1.20 11.00
N GLU A 280 11.32 -0.94 11.72
CA GLU A 280 10.91 -1.77 12.85
C GLU A 280 10.48 -3.15 12.36
N PHE A 281 9.67 -3.23 11.30
CA PHE A 281 9.25 -4.50 10.70
C PHE A 281 10.46 -5.32 10.25
N ARG A 282 11.43 -4.68 9.59
CA ARG A 282 12.73 -5.28 9.21
C ARG A 282 13.51 -5.77 10.41
N THR A 283 13.52 -5.04 11.51
CA THR A 283 14.23 -5.42 12.74
C THR A 283 13.59 -6.65 13.38
N HIS A 284 12.26 -6.73 13.38
CA HIS A 284 11.52 -7.82 14.03
C HIS A 284 11.37 -9.08 13.17
N LEU A 285 11.18 -8.93 11.86
CA LEU A 285 10.85 -10.03 10.94
C LEU A 285 11.93 -10.27 9.88
N GLY A 286 12.99 -9.46 9.88
CA GLY A 286 14.13 -9.59 8.98
C GLY A 286 13.97 -8.82 7.65
N PRO A 287 15.09 -8.52 6.97
CA PRO A 287 15.10 -7.69 5.76
C PRO A 287 14.39 -8.32 4.56
N THR A 288 14.43 -9.65 4.43
CA THR A 288 13.79 -10.36 3.33
C THR A 288 12.27 -10.27 3.40
N TYR A 289 11.69 -10.49 4.58
CA TYR A 289 10.24 -10.41 4.79
C TYR A 289 9.74 -8.98 4.66
N ALA A 290 10.46 -8.02 5.26
CA ALA A 290 10.11 -6.60 5.19
C ALA A 290 10.15 -6.01 3.76
N ALA A 291 10.84 -6.66 2.83
CA ALA A 291 10.88 -6.23 1.42
C ALA A 291 9.70 -6.76 0.59
N ARG A 292 8.92 -7.73 1.09
CA ARG A 292 7.93 -8.46 0.26
C ARG A 292 6.52 -8.48 0.80
N VAL A 293 6.39 -8.30 2.11
CA VAL A 293 5.15 -8.51 2.81
C VAL A 293 4.69 -7.16 3.34
N ALA A 294 3.55 -6.69 2.84
CA ALA A 294 2.94 -5.43 3.27
C ALA A 294 2.19 -5.61 4.60
N GLY A 295 1.70 -6.82 4.89
CA GLY A 295 1.00 -7.18 6.12
C GLY A 295 1.06 -8.67 6.38
N LEU A 296 0.84 -9.09 7.62
CA LEU A 296 0.78 -10.49 8.01
C LEU A 296 -0.20 -10.70 9.16
N TYR A 297 -1.17 -11.59 8.97
CA TYR A 297 -1.94 -12.21 10.05
C TYR A 297 -1.25 -13.50 10.53
N HIS A 298 -0.83 -13.52 11.80
CA HIS A 298 -0.24 -14.69 12.45
C HIS A 298 -0.38 -14.59 13.97
N ASP A 299 -0.57 -15.73 14.66
CA ASP A 299 -0.77 -15.79 16.12
C ASP A 299 -1.85 -14.82 16.62
N ASP A 300 -3.02 -14.84 15.99
CA ASP A 300 -4.17 -14.02 16.37
C ASP A 300 -3.91 -12.49 16.32
N ALA A 301 -2.91 -12.06 15.52
CA ALA A 301 -2.51 -10.67 15.40
C ALA A 301 -2.14 -10.29 13.96
N ILE A 302 -2.61 -9.11 13.53
CA ILE A 302 -2.17 -8.44 12.31
C ILE A 302 -0.88 -7.68 12.59
N ARG A 303 0.11 -7.80 11.71
CA ARG A 303 1.36 -7.05 11.72
C ARG A 303 1.50 -6.32 10.39
N MET A 304 1.32 -5.00 10.42
CA MET A 304 1.42 -4.16 9.23
C MET A 304 2.85 -3.66 9.05
N ASN A 305 3.38 -3.81 7.84
CA ASN A 305 4.64 -3.23 7.42
C ASN A 305 4.38 -1.84 6.80
N ASP A 306 5.39 -0.98 6.86
CA ASP A 306 5.36 0.37 6.29
C ASP A 306 4.10 1.18 6.66
N ALA A 307 3.65 1.03 7.90
CA ALA A 307 2.41 1.60 8.39
C ALA A 307 2.63 2.96 9.08
N ALA A 308 3.77 3.62 8.84
CA ALA A 308 4.03 4.97 9.37
C ALA A 308 2.97 5.97 8.87
N GLU A 309 2.46 5.77 7.66
CA GLU A 309 1.30 6.48 7.13
C GLU A 309 0.24 5.49 6.67
N LEU A 310 -1.02 5.91 6.68
CA LEU A 310 -2.12 5.12 6.13
C LEU A 310 -2.49 5.63 4.74
N THR A 311 -1.83 5.04 3.75
CA THR A 311 -2.17 5.21 2.34
C THR A 311 -3.37 4.34 1.96
N GLN A 312 -3.94 4.55 0.77
CA GLN A 312 -5.00 3.66 0.26
C GLN A 312 -4.49 2.22 0.09
N GLY A 313 -3.21 2.04 -0.28
CA GLY A 313 -2.58 0.71 -0.36
C GLY A 313 -2.48 0.05 1.00
N THR A 314 -1.99 0.75 2.02
CA THR A 314 -1.89 0.24 3.39
C THR A 314 -3.26 -0.14 3.97
N LYS A 315 -4.31 0.64 3.65
CA LYS A 315 -5.69 0.29 4.00
C LYS A 315 -6.17 -0.98 3.29
N ALA A 316 -5.89 -1.13 2.00
CA ALA A 316 -6.24 -2.32 1.25
C ALA A 316 -5.57 -3.57 1.82
N THR A 317 -4.27 -3.50 2.12
CA THR A 317 -3.54 -4.56 2.83
C THR A 317 -4.15 -4.84 4.21
N LEU A 318 -4.55 -3.82 4.97
CA LEU A 318 -5.20 -4.03 6.26
C LEU A 318 -6.53 -4.80 6.12
N VAL A 319 -7.29 -4.52 5.06
CA VAL A 319 -8.50 -5.29 4.73
C VAL A 319 -8.15 -6.73 4.40
N HIS A 320 -7.11 -6.97 3.58
CA HIS A 320 -6.61 -8.30 3.25
C HIS A 320 -6.27 -9.11 4.51
N GLU A 321 -5.44 -8.55 5.41
CA GLU A 321 -5.07 -9.22 6.65
C GLU A 321 -6.25 -9.43 7.61
N TYR A 322 -7.20 -8.49 7.62
CA TYR A 322 -8.41 -8.63 8.42
C TYR A 322 -9.31 -9.77 7.92
N VAL A 323 -9.36 -10.03 6.61
CA VAL A 323 -10.09 -11.17 6.06
C VAL A 323 -9.51 -12.49 6.58
N HIS A 324 -8.19 -12.64 6.63
CA HIS A 324 -7.57 -13.81 7.24
C HIS A 324 -8.00 -13.98 8.71
N ALA A 325 -7.99 -12.89 9.49
CA ALA A 325 -8.42 -12.91 10.88
C ALA A 325 -9.91 -13.28 11.06
N ALA A 326 -10.77 -12.82 10.15
CA ALA A 326 -12.20 -13.14 10.15
C ALA A 326 -12.44 -14.60 9.75
N VAL A 327 -11.77 -15.08 8.70
CA VAL A 327 -11.86 -16.47 8.23
C VAL A 327 -11.38 -17.44 9.29
N ASP A 328 -10.32 -17.08 10.02
CA ASP A 328 -9.80 -17.88 11.12
C ASP A 328 -10.83 -18.10 12.24
N GLU A 329 -11.67 -17.10 12.54
CA GLU A 329 -12.75 -17.23 13.51
C GLU A 329 -14.00 -17.92 12.94
N ILE A 330 -14.33 -17.66 11.68
CA ILE A 330 -15.52 -18.23 11.02
C ILE A 330 -15.32 -19.73 10.75
N SER A 331 -14.09 -20.15 10.44
CA SER A 331 -13.73 -21.54 10.15
C SER A 331 -13.66 -22.36 11.45
N PRO A 332 -14.44 -23.46 11.59
CA PRO A 332 -14.54 -24.20 12.85
C PRO A 332 -13.24 -24.82 13.39
N ARG A 333 -12.26 -25.07 12.53
CA ARG A 333 -10.92 -25.57 12.89
C ARG A 333 -9.82 -24.53 12.65
N GLY A 334 -10.19 -23.25 12.54
CA GLY A 334 -9.26 -22.17 12.18
C GLY A 334 -9.04 -22.03 10.68
N GLY A 335 -8.39 -20.94 10.27
CA GLY A 335 -8.14 -20.59 8.88
C GLY A 335 -7.17 -21.55 8.18
N GLY A 336 -6.29 -22.20 8.95
CA GLY A 336 -5.36 -23.22 8.46
C GLY A 336 -6.01 -24.53 8.02
N ALA A 337 -7.30 -24.74 8.32
CA ALA A 337 -8.05 -25.89 7.82
C ALA A 337 -8.50 -25.75 6.36
N LEU A 338 -8.37 -24.55 5.79
CA LEU A 338 -8.71 -24.26 4.39
C LEU A 338 -7.42 -24.27 3.54
N PRO A 339 -7.50 -24.68 2.26
CA PRO A 339 -6.36 -24.57 1.34
C PRO A 339 -5.83 -23.14 1.27
N ARG A 340 -4.50 -23.02 1.21
CA ARG A 340 -3.83 -21.70 1.16
C ARG A 340 -4.32 -20.85 -0.01
N TRP A 341 -4.48 -21.43 -1.20
CA TRP A 341 -5.02 -20.71 -2.35
C TRP A 341 -6.40 -20.12 -2.06
N PHE A 342 -7.27 -20.82 -1.35
CA PHE A 342 -8.62 -20.34 -1.08
C PHE A 342 -8.60 -19.20 -0.06
N ASN A 343 -7.78 -19.34 1.00
CA ASN A 343 -7.64 -18.32 2.04
C ASN A 343 -7.07 -17.01 1.46
N GLU A 344 -5.99 -17.11 0.69
CA GLU A 344 -5.38 -15.97 -0.02
C GLU A 344 -6.30 -15.39 -1.10
N GLY A 345 -6.96 -16.25 -1.88
CA GLY A 345 -7.90 -15.81 -2.91
C GLY A 345 -9.10 -15.06 -2.33
N LEU A 346 -9.56 -15.42 -1.13
CA LEU A 346 -10.66 -14.72 -0.47
C LEU A 346 -10.25 -13.34 0.02
N ALA A 347 -9.05 -13.23 0.62
CA ALA A 347 -8.49 -11.96 1.04
C ALA A 347 -8.24 -11.02 -0.16
N GLU A 348 -7.60 -11.52 -1.22
CA GLU A 348 -7.32 -10.78 -2.46
C GLU A 348 -8.62 -10.36 -3.18
N TYR A 349 -9.63 -11.23 -3.25
CA TYR A 349 -10.93 -10.89 -3.84
C TYR A 349 -11.62 -9.74 -3.08
N ILE A 350 -11.61 -9.79 -1.75
CA ILE A 350 -12.20 -8.72 -0.92
C ILE A 350 -11.36 -7.44 -1.03
N GLU A 351 -10.03 -7.53 -1.09
CA GLU A 351 -9.15 -6.39 -1.33
C GLU A 351 -9.48 -5.67 -2.65
N TRP A 352 -9.63 -6.42 -3.75
CA TRP A 352 -10.03 -5.83 -5.04
C TRP A 352 -11.36 -5.10 -4.93
N ARG A 353 -12.34 -5.70 -4.27
CA ARG A 353 -13.66 -5.10 -4.06
C ARG A 353 -13.57 -3.84 -3.21
N TYR A 354 -12.70 -3.83 -2.20
CA TYR A 354 -12.42 -2.68 -1.37
C TYR A 354 -11.84 -1.52 -2.20
N LEU A 355 -10.96 -1.83 -3.15
CA LEU A 355 -10.41 -0.90 -4.13
C LEU A 355 -11.39 -0.51 -5.25
N GLY A 356 -12.65 -0.96 -5.19
CA GLY A 356 -13.67 -0.67 -6.22
C GLY A 356 -13.48 -1.44 -7.53
N LEU A 357 -12.74 -2.55 -7.49
CA LEU A 357 -12.47 -3.41 -8.65
C LEU A 357 -13.36 -4.67 -8.62
N ASP A 358 -13.89 -5.05 -9.77
CA ASP A 358 -14.68 -6.28 -9.94
C ASP A 358 -13.84 -7.51 -10.35
N GLY A 359 -12.51 -7.37 -10.33
CA GLY A 359 -11.54 -8.38 -10.75
C GLY A 359 -10.11 -7.81 -10.70
N PRO A 360 -9.11 -8.50 -11.27
CA PRO A 360 -7.72 -8.11 -11.13
C PRO A 360 -7.45 -6.70 -11.70
N PRO A 361 -6.48 -5.96 -11.12
CA PRO A 361 -5.99 -4.71 -11.69
C PRO A 361 -5.65 -4.84 -13.17
N ARG A 362 -5.80 -3.77 -13.95
CA ARG A 362 -5.75 -3.82 -15.42
C ARG A 362 -4.52 -4.56 -15.98
N GLY A 363 -3.34 -4.25 -15.46
CA GLY A 363 -2.09 -4.89 -15.92
C GLY A 363 -2.09 -6.39 -15.68
N LEU A 364 -2.41 -6.82 -14.46
CA LEU A 364 -2.52 -8.23 -14.09
C LEU A 364 -3.60 -8.94 -14.93
N ARG A 365 -4.76 -8.31 -15.12
CA ARG A 365 -5.86 -8.85 -15.91
C ARG A 365 -5.46 -9.15 -17.35
N ASP A 366 -4.71 -8.25 -17.99
CA ASP A 366 -4.30 -8.41 -19.38
C ASP A 366 -3.33 -9.60 -19.54
N VAL A 367 -2.40 -9.79 -18.60
CA VAL A 367 -1.50 -10.94 -18.55
C VAL A 367 -2.28 -12.24 -18.31
N MET A 368 -3.13 -12.25 -17.27
CA MET A 368 -3.97 -13.40 -16.93
C MET A 368 -4.88 -13.82 -18.09
N ARG A 369 -5.47 -12.86 -18.81
CA ARG A 369 -6.29 -13.14 -20.01
C ARG A 369 -5.46 -13.83 -21.10
N GLY A 370 -4.22 -13.39 -21.31
CA GLY A 370 -3.29 -14.03 -22.24
C GLY A 370 -3.04 -15.50 -21.88
N GLN A 371 -2.70 -15.76 -20.61
CA GLN A 371 -2.46 -17.11 -20.09
C GLN A 371 -3.72 -17.97 -20.09
N ALA A 372 -4.89 -17.40 -19.78
CA ALA A 372 -6.18 -18.08 -19.86
C ALA A 372 -6.46 -18.60 -21.28
N LYS A 373 -6.23 -17.77 -22.30
CA LYS A 373 -6.40 -18.20 -23.71
C LYS A 373 -5.46 -19.36 -24.06
N GLN A 374 -4.23 -19.31 -23.57
CA GLN A 374 -3.20 -20.34 -23.81
C GLN A 374 -3.32 -21.58 -22.89
N GLY A 375 -4.21 -21.56 -21.89
CA GLY A 375 -4.35 -22.64 -20.92
C GLY A 375 -3.15 -22.75 -19.97
N GLN A 376 -2.50 -21.63 -19.66
CA GLN A 376 -1.28 -21.53 -18.86
C GLN A 376 -1.51 -20.95 -17.46
N LEU A 377 -2.77 -20.75 -17.04
CA LEU A 377 -3.06 -20.35 -15.67
C LEU A 377 -2.63 -21.46 -14.70
N PRO A 378 -2.13 -21.12 -13.49
CA PRO A 378 -1.93 -22.07 -12.41
C PRO A 378 -3.20 -22.85 -12.11
N LYS A 379 -3.09 -24.16 -11.85
CA LYS A 379 -4.24 -24.98 -11.48
C LYS A 379 -4.49 -24.94 -9.99
N LEU A 380 -5.76 -24.94 -9.60
CA LEU A 380 -6.14 -24.98 -8.19
C LEU A 380 -5.62 -26.24 -7.49
N SER A 381 -5.57 -27.38 -8.17
CA SER A 381 -4.99 -28.62 -7.62
C SER A 381 -3.52 -28.49 -7.25
N ASP A 382 -2.74 -27.73 -8.03
CA ASP A 382 -1.32 -27.53 -7.77
C ASP A 382 -1.16 -26.56 -6.59
N MET A 383 -2.00 -25.53 -6.53
CA MET A 383 -2.02 -24.55 -5.43
C MET A 383 -2.64 -25.08 -4.13
N ASP A 384 -3.31 -26.23 -4.17
CA ASP A 384 -3.74 -26.96 -2.98
C ASP A 384 -2.55 -27.56 -2.23
N SER A 385 -1.52 -28.01 -2.97
CA SER A 385 -0.29 -28.58 -2.39
C SER A 385 0.79 -27.53 -2.12
N GLN A 386 0.90 -26.50 -2.97
CA GLN A 386 1.92 -25.47 -2.88
C GLN A 386 1.29 -24.07 -2.71
N ALA A 387 1.83 -23.24 -1.81
CA ALA A 387 1.30 -21.89 -1.59
C ALA A 387 1.38 -21.02 -2.86
N PRO A 388 0.42 -20.11 -3.11
CA PRO A 388 0.48 -19.17 -4.23
C PRO A 388 1.81 -18.39 -4.30
N ILE A 389 2.33 -17.93 -3.16
CA ILE A 389 3.62 -17.20 -3.07
C ILE A 389 4.83 -18.00 -3.59
N SER A 390 4.70 -19.32 -3.67
CA SER A 390 5.76 -20.25 -4.07
C SER A 390 5.74 -20.59 -5.57
N MET A 391 4.65 -20.26 -6.26
CA MET A 391 4.46 -20.52 -7.69
C MET A 391 5.39 -19.66 -8.54
N SER A 392 5.79 -20.10 -9.73
CA SER A 392 6.73 -19.32 -10.58
C SER A 392 6.29 -17.86 -10.85
N GLN A 393 4.98 -17.61 -10.90
CA GLN A 393 4.36 -16.28 -11.03
C GLN A 393 3.31 -16.09 -9.90
N PRO A 394 3.72 -15.61 -8.71
CA PRO A 394 2.82 -15.43 -7.56
C PRO A 394 1.61 -14.57 -7.85
N GLU A 395 1.81 -13.45 -8.53
CA GLU A 395 0.78 -12.45 -8.79
C GLU A 395 -0.35 -13.06 -9.63
N ILE A 396 0.00 -13.97 -10.55
CA ILE A 396 -0.96 -14.76 -11.31
C ILE A 396 -1.62 -15.83 -10.44
N ALA A 397 -0.91 -16.47 -9.51
CA ALA A 397 -1.44 -17.48 -8.60
C ALA A 397 -2.46 -16.88 -7.61
N TYR A 398 -2.13 -15.74 -6.99
CA TYR A 398 -3.04 -14.94 -6.17
C TYR A 398 -4.25 -14.48 -6.99
N GLY A 399 -4.01 -13.90 -8.17
CA GLY A 399 -5.10 -13.47 -9.06
C GLY A 399 -6.01 -14.64 -9.50
N THR A 400 -5.45 -15.82 -9.78
CA THR A 400 -6.21 -17.02 -10.15
C THR A 400 -7.06 -17.49 -8.98
N SER A 401 -6.50 -17.47 -7.78
CA SER A 401 -7.19 -17.82 -6.54
C SER A 401 -8.35 -16.87 -6.26
N ALA A 402 -8.15 -15.56 -6.40
CA ALA A 402 -9.19 -14.55 -6.24
C ALA A 402 -10.29 -14.67 -7.30
N MET A 403 -9.92 -14.96 -8.54
CA MET A 403 -10.89 -15.25 -9.60
C MET A 403 -11.70 -16.52 -9.31
N ALA A 404 -11.10 -17.55 -8.72
CA ALA A 404 -11.81 -18.76 -8.31
C ALA A 404 -12.84 -18.46 -7.21
N VAL A 405 -12.47 -17.69 -6.18
CA VAL A 405 -13.40 -17.22 -5.14
C VAL A 405 -14.52 -16.37 -5.74
N ARG A 406 -14.19 -15.44 -6.63
CA ARG A 406 -15.17 -14.63 -7.36
C ARG A 406 -16.19 -15.50 -8.11
N GLU A 407 -15.77 -16.60 -8.73
CA GLU A 407 -16.69 -17.54 -9.38
C GLU A 407 -17.59 -18.27 -8.37
N LEU A 408 -17.09 -18.63 -7.18
CA LEU A 408 -17.93 -19.19 -6.11
C LEU A 408 -18.99 -18.19 -5.63
N VAL A 409 -18.61 -16.92 -5.48
CA VAL A 409 -19.56 -15.82 -5.18
C VAL A 409 -20.56 -15.66 -6.32
N ARG A 410 -20.14 -15.71 -7.58
CA ARG A 410 -21.04 -15.60 -8.73
C ARG A 410 -22.06 -16.75 -8.79
N LEU A 411 -21.66 -17.96 -8.41
CA LEU A 411 -22.51 -19.15 -8.44
C LEU A 411 -23.52 -19.22 -7.30
N GLY A 412 -23.20 -18.63 -6.14
CA GLY A 412 -23.94 -18.86 -4.90
C GLY A 412 -24.31 -17.63 -4.10
N GLY A 413 -23.79 -16.47 -4.48
CA GLY A 413 -23.78 -15.29 -3.62
C GLY A 413 -22.91 -15.48 -2.37
N GLN A 414 -22.96 -14.45 -1.53
CA GLN A 414 -22.23 -14.33 -0.28
C GLN A 414 -22.64 -15.39 0.76
N GLU A 415 -23.95 -15.64 0.92
CA GLU A 415 -24.46 -16.59 1.92
C GLU A 415 -23.95 -18.01 1.67
N LYS A 416 -23.97 -18.46 0.40
CA LYS A 416 -23.47 -19.77 0.02
C LYS A 416 -21.95 -19.89 0.20
N LEU A 417 -21.20 -18.82 -0.06
CA LEU A 417 -19.76 -18.79 0.21
C LEU A 417 -19.48 -18.93 1.71
N LEU A 418 -20.23 -18.21 2.55
CA LEU A 418 -20.06 -18.28 4.00
C LEU A 418 -20.37 -19.69 4.56
N ASP A 419 -21.47 -20.29 4.11
CA ASP A 419 -21.82 -21.69 4.44
C ASP A 419 -20.74 -22.68 3.94
N PHE A 420 -20.20 -22.44 2.75
CA PHE A 420 -19.10 -23.24 2.21
C PHE A 420 -17.84 -23.17 3.07
N ILE A 421 -17.43 -21.97 3.52
CA ILE A 421 -16.26 -21.79 4.40
C ILE A 421 -16.41 -22.63 5.68
N GLN A 422 -17.60 -22.61 6.28
CA GLN A 422 -17.87 -23.36 7.51
C GLN A 422 -17.88 -24.88 7.29
N LYS A 423 -18.44 -25.34 6.17
CA LYS A 423 -18.45 -26.76 5.79
C LYS A 423 -17.05 -27.25 5.44
N ALA A 424 -16.32 -26.51 4.63
CA ALA A 424 -14.96 -26.82 4.22
C ALA A 424 -14.01 -26.88 5.43
N GLY A 425 -14.12 -25.95 6.38
CA GLY A 425 -13.33 -25.95 7.60
C GLY A 425 -13.60 -27.13 8.57
N ARG A 426 -14.65 -27.93 8.32
CA ARG A 426 -14.94 -29.18 9.06
C ARG A 426 -14.68 -30.45 8.25
N ALA A 427 -14.64 -30.33 6.93
CA ALA A 427 -14.52 -31.47 6.03
C ALA A 427 -13.13 -32.10 6.12
N ASP A 428 -13.05 -33.40 5.84
CA ASP A 428 -11.77 -34.09 5.72
C ASP A 428 -11.09 -33.77 4.38
N SER A 429 -11.87 -33.37 3.37
CA SER A 429 -11.39 -32.89 2.07
C SER A 429 -12.13 -31.63 1.63
N PHE A 430 -11.36 -30.59 1.29
CA PHE A 430 -11.89 -29.36 0.71
C PHE A 430 -12.60 -29.62 -0.62
N GLN A 431 -12.06 -30.52 -1.45
CA GLN A 431 -12.64 -30.86 -2.75
C GLN A 431 -14.01 -31.56 -2.59
N GLU A 432 -14.19 -32.39 -1.56
CA GLU A 432 -15.48 -33.00 -1.26
C GLU A 432 -16.51 -31.95 -0.82
N ALA A 433 -16.11 -31.01 0.04
CA ALA A 433 -16.97 -29.89 0.44
C ALA A 433 -17.35 -29.01 -0.76
N LEU A 434 -16.40 -28.77 -1.68
CA LEU A 434 -16.63 -28.00 -2.91
C LEU A 434 -17.64 -28.70 -3.81
N LYS A 435 -17.50 -30.02 -3.98
CA LYS A 435 -18.42 -30.83 -4.78
C LYS A 435 -19.82 -30.87 -4.16
N ALA A 436 -19.92 -31.05 -2.84
CA ALA A 436 -21.20 -31.09 -2.15
C ALA A 436 -21.94 -29.74 -2.18
N THR A 437 -21.20 -28.63 -2.14
CA THR A 437 -21.82 -27.29 -2.03
C THR A 437 -22.06 -26.65 -3.40
N TYR A 438 -21.12 -26.81 -4.34
CA TYR A 438 -21.15 -26.13 -5.64
C TYR A 438 -21.28 -27.08 -6.83
N GLU A 439 -21.35 -28.39 -6.62
CA GLU A 439 -21.35 -29.40 -7.69
C GLU A 439 -20.13 -29.24 -8.62
N LYS A 440 -19.00 -28.81 -8.06
CA LYS A 440 -17.73 -28.56 -8.75
C LYS A 440 -16.57 -29.25 -8.05
N ASP A 441 -15.58 -29.62 -8.83
CA ASP A 441 -14.23 -29.94 -8.36
C ASP A 441 -13.25 -28.85 -8.79
N PHE A 442 -11.96 -29.04 -8.50
CA PHE A 442 -10.92 -28.09 -8.90
C PHE A 442 -10.86 -27.87 -10.40
N ALA A 443 -10.96 -28.93 -11.21
CA ALA A 443 -10.94 -28.81 -12.67
C ALA A 443 -12.13 -28.00 -13.20
N GLY A 444 -13.32 -28.22 -12.64
CA GLY A 444 -14.52 -27.46 -12.98
C GLY A 444 -14.45 -25.99 -12.57
N LEU A 445 -13.71 -25.66 -11.51
CA LEU A 445 -13.45 -24.29 -11.08
C LEU A 445 -12.35 -23.62 -11.92
N ASP A 446 -11.26 -24.33 -12.24
CA ASP A 446 -10.22 -23.89 -13.18
C ASP A 446 -10.84 -23.51 -14.54
N GLN A 447 -11.76 -24.34 -15.04
CA GLN A 447 -12.47 -24.05 -16.29
C GLN A 447 -13.33 -22.79 -16.19
N ALA A 448 -14.02 -22.58 -15.06
CA ALA A 448 -14.83 -21.39 -14.83
C ALA A 448 -13.97 -20.11 -14.79
N VAL A 449 -12.82 -20.15 -14.10
CA VAL A 449 -11.85 -19.05 -14.06
C VAL A 449 -11.33 -18.74 -15.45
N ARG A 450 -10.95 -19.77 -16.22
CA ARG A 450 -10.48 -19.61 -17.60
C ARG A 450 -11.54 -18.97 -18.51
N ALA A 451 -12.79 -19.40 -18.40
CA ALA A 451 -13.92 -18.82 -19.15
C ALA A 451 -14.10 -17.34 -18.79
N ALA A 452 -14.17 -17.02 -17.50
CA ALA A 452 -14.34 -15.66 -16.99
C ALA A 452 -13.25 -14.69 -17.47
N LEU A 453 -11.99 -15.13 -17.50
CA LEU A 453 -10.85 -14.29 -17.93
C LEU A 453 -10.72 -14.18 -19.45
N SER A 454 -11.03 -15.25 -20.18
CA SER A 454 -10.91 -15.28 -21.64
C SER A 454 -12.07 -14.61 -22.37
N GLY A 455 -13.19 -14.36 -21.68
CA GLY A 455 -14.40 -13.74 -22.24
C GLY A 455 -15.17 -14.66 -23.17
N ARG A 456 -15.09 -15.98 -22.95
CA ARG A 456 -15.77 -17.01 -23.73
C ARG A 456 -16.66 -17.87 -22.86
#